data_AF-A0A952S186-F1
#
_entry.id   AF-A0A952S186-F1
#
_cell.length_a   1.000
_cell.length_b   1.000
_cell.length_c   1.000
_cell.angle_alpha   90.00
_cell.angle_beta   90.00
_cell.angle_gamma   90.00
#
_symmetry.space_group_name_H-M   'P 1'
#
loop_
_entity.id
_entity.type
_entity.pdbx_description
1 polymer ?
#
loop_
_entity_poly.entity_id
_entity_poly.type
_entity_poly.pdbx_seq_one_letter_code
_entity_poly.pdbx_strand_id
1 'polypeptide(L)'
;MKTSVILALVITALLLIVVSAVSGIAGFMAWALALNGFMGQETAVNVSLVTYIVLALLTALVLTIAAVLSVRYLSNTRSWNPAGATALSVVVFSILITAGHIVCVIISAVVANALRN
;
A
#
# COMPACT_ATOMS: atom_id res chain seq x y z
N MET A 1 -21.90 17.52 6.47
CA MET A 1 -21.10 16.43 7.06
C MET A 1 -20.60 16.91 8.42
N LYS A 2 -20.68 16.11 9.49
CA LYS A 2 -20.29 16.53 10.85
C LYS A 2 -18.76 16.73 10.94
N THR A 3 -18.29 17.69 11.73
CA THR A 3 -16.86 17.98 11.92
C THR A 3 -16.06 16.75 12.37
N SER A 4 -16.65 15.92 13.23
CA SER A 4 -16.06 14.65 13.69
C SER A 4 -15.81 13.64 12.56
N VAL A 5 -16.64 13.64 11.52
CA VAL A 5 -16.45 12.77 10.35
C VAL A 5 -15.31 13.31 9.48
N ILE A 6 -15.24 14.63 9.26
CA ILE A 6 -14.14 15.25 8.50
C ILE A 6 -12.79 14.91 9.17
N LEU A 7 -12.71 15.09 10.48
CA LEU A 7 -11.51 14.76 11.26
C LEU A 7 -11.14 13.27 11.13
N ALA A 8 -12.12 12.37 11.23
CA ALA A 8 -11.93 10.94 11.05
C ALA A 8 -11.35 10.59 9.67
N LEU A 9 -11.83 11.23 8.60
CA LEU A 9 -11.29 11.03 7.24
C LEU A 9 -9.82 11.46 7.14
N VAL A 10 -9.49 12.64 7.67
CA VAL A 10 -8.13 13.19 7.62
C VAL A 10 -7.15 12.31 8.41
N ILE A 11 -7.52 11.93 9.64
CA ILE A 11 -6.68 11.06 10.49
C ILE A 11 -6.44 9.72 9.80
N THR A 12 -7.48 9.12 9.19
CA THR A 12 -7.36 7.86 8.46
C THR A 12 -6.37 7.98 7.30
N ALA A 13 -6.48 9.04 6.50
CA ALA A 13 -5.59 9.27 5.37
C ALA A 13 -4.13 9.43 5.84
N LEU A 14 -3.87 10.25 6.86
CA LEU A 14 -2.53 10.48 7.39
C LEU A 14 -1.89 9.19 7.93
N LEU A 15 -2.64 8.42 8.73
CA LEU A 15 -2.14 7.17 9.30
C LEU A 15 -1.80 6.15 8.21
N LEU A 16 -2.64 6.02 7.18
CA LEU A 16 -2.36 5.07 6.10
C LEU A 16 -1.23 5.52 5.17
N ILE A 17 -1.02 6.82 4.97
CA ILE A 17 0.16 7.32 4.27
C ILE A 17 1.43 6.90 5.03
N VAL A 18 1.45 7.05 6.36
CA VAL A 18 2.58 6.61 7.20
C VAL A 18 2.77 5.10 7.12
N VAL A 19 1.71 4.31 7.30
CA VAL A 19 1.79 2.84 7.22
C VAL A 19 2.25 2.38 5.84
N SER A 20 1.80 3.05 4.77
CA SER A 20 2.24 2.75 3.41
C SER A 20 3.70 3.11 3.19
N ALA A 21 4.18 4.24 3.69
CA ALA A 21 5.60 4.59 3.60
C ALA A 21 6.47 3.54 4.31
N VAL A 22 6.10 3.15 5.54
CA VAL A 22 6.84 2.14 6.31
C VAL A 22 6.80 0.77 5.64
N SER A 23 5.61 0.33 5.20
CA SER A 23 5.45 -0.95 4.48
C SER A 23 6.16 -0.95 3.14
N GLY A 24 6.20 0.19 2.44
CA GLY A 24 6.92 0.36 1.19
C GLY A 24 8.44 0.31 1.36
N ILE A 25 8.98 0.84 2.46
CA ILE A 25 10.41 0.69 2.80
C ILE A 25 10.73 -0.79 3.08
N ALA A 26 9.91 -1.46 3.91
CA ALA A 26 10.09 -2.88 4.20
C ALA A 26 9.98 -3.74 2.92
N GLY A 27 9.02 -3.44 2.06
CA GLY A 27 8.87 -4.07 0.75
C GLY A 27 10.07 -3.83 -0.16
N PHE A 28 10.67 -2.63 -0.13
CA PHE A 28 11.86 -2.32 -0.91
C PHE A 28 13.07 -3.12 -0.44
N MET A 29 13.24 -3.28 0.88
CA MET A 29 14.28 -4.15 1.44
C MET A 29 14.08 -5.61 1.03
N ALA A 30 12.84 -6.11 1.06
CA ALA A 30 12.51 -7.46 0.59
C ALA A 30 12.74 -7.63 -0.91
N TRP A 31 12.41 -6.62 -1.72
CA TRP A 31 12.70 -6.57 -3.16
C TRP A 31 14.20 -6.66 -3.44
N ALA A 32 15.02 -5.87 -2.73
CA ALA A 32 16.46 -5.89 -2.89
C ALA A 32 17.05 -7.28 -2.56
N LEU A 33 16.55 -7.93 -1.51
CA LEU A 33 16.93 -9.31 -1.17
C LEU A 33 16.51 -10.31 -2.25
N ALA A 34 15.30 -10.19 -2.80
CA ALA A 34 14.78 -11.05 -3.84
C ALA A 34 15.58 -10.95 -5.16
N LEU A 35 16.15 -9.78 -5.46
CA LEU A 35 16.92 -9.56 -6.68
C LEU A 35 18.41 -9.90 -6.59
N ASN A 36 18.91 -10.39 -5.45
CA ASN A 36 20.31 -10.82 -5.33
C ASN A 36 20.72 -11.85 -6.39
N GLY A 37 19.79 -12.68 -6.87
CA GLY A 37 20.02 -13.66 -7.94
C GLY A 37 20.12 -13.09 -9.36
N PHE A 38 19.92 -11.79 -9.54
CA PHE A 38 19.93 -11.08 -10.84
C PHE A 38 21.15 -10.16 -11.00
N MET A 39 22.12 -10.24 -10.07
CA MET A 39 23.38 -9.50 -10.17
C MET A 39 24.08 -9.83 -11.50
N GLY A 40 24.27 -8.83 -12.35
CA GLY A 40 24.81 -8.96 -13.71
C GLY A 40 23.80 -8.77 -14.84
N GLN A 41 22.50 -8.66 -14.52
CA GLN A 41 21.44 -8.40 -15.50
C GLN A 41 20.80 -7.02 -15.27
N GLU A 42 21.53 -5.96 -15.65
CA GLU A 42 21.16 -4.57 -15.39
C GLU A 42 19.74 -4.23 -15.87
N THR A 43 19.37 -4.66 -17.07
CA THR A 43 18.03 -4.43 -17.62
C THR A 43 16.93 -5.08 -16.77
N ALA A 44 17.13 -6.33 -16.33
CA ALA A 44 16.15 -7.05 -15.51
C ALA A 44 15.97 -6.37 -14.15
N VAL A 45 17.07 -5.92 -13.53
CA VAL A 45 17.05 -5.19 -12.25
C VAL A 45 16.34 -3.84 -12.39
N ASN A 46 16.67 -3.06 -13.42
CA ASN A 46 16.06 -1.75 -13.65
C ASN A 46 14.55 -1.84 -13.92
N VAL A 47 14.12 -2.77 -14.77
CA VAL A 47 12.69 -2.97 -15.05
C VAL A 47 11.95 -3.46 -13.81
N SER A 48 12.56 -4.36 -13.03
CA SER A 48 11.99 -4.82 -11.76
C SER A 48 11.81 -3.68 -10.76
N LEU A 49 12.81 -2.82 -10.61
CA LEU A 49 12.76 -1.65 -9.72
C LEU A 49 11.61 -0.72 -10.09
N VAL A 50 11.51 -0.36 -11.37
CA VAL A 50 10.44 0.50 -11.88
C VAL A 50 9.08 -0.14 -11.64
N THR A 51 8.97 -1.45 -11.92
CA THR A 51 7.73 -2.22 -11.68
C THR A 51 7.34 -2.18 -10.21
N TYR A 52 8.28 -2.41 -9.29
CA TYR A 52 8.03 -2.35 -7.85
C TYR A 52 7.54 -0.96 -7.43
N ILE A 53 8.24 0.11 -7.81
CA ILE A 53 7.91 1.49 -7.41
C ILE A 53 6.51 1.86 -7.90
N VAL A 54 6.21 1.60 -9.18
CA VAL A 54 4.91 1.95 -9.77
C VAL A 54 3.77 1.19 -9.07
N LEU A 55 3.91 -0.13 -8.89
CA LEU A 55 2.88 -0.93 -8.23
C LEU A 55 2.71 -0.56 -6.76
N ALA A 56 3.80 -0.28 -6.05
CA ALA A 56 3.78 0.14 -4.64
C ALA A 56 3.04 1.47 -4.46
N LEU A 57 3.31 2.47 -5.31
CA LEU A 57 2.63 3.76 -5.27
C LEU A 57 1.14 3.64 -5.62
N LEU A 58 0.79 2.85 -6.63
CA LEU A 58 -0.60 2.62 -7.01
C LEU A 58 -1.37 1.89 -5.89
N THR A 59 -0.76 0.87 -5.30
CA THR A 59 -1.33 0.12 -4.17
C THR A 59 -1.60 1.05 -2.99
N ALA A 60 -0.61 1.86 -2.60
CA ALA A 60 -0.72 2.85 -1.55
C ALA A 60 -1.89 3.83 -1.78
N LEU A 61 -1.95 4.40 -2.98
CA LEU A 61 -2.95 5.38 -3.36
C LEU A 61 -4.37 4.78 -3.34
N VAL A 62 -4.56 3.65 -4.02
CA VAL A 62 -5.88 3.00 -4.15
C VAL A 62 -6.40 2.58 -2.78
N LEU A 63 -5.57 1.97 -1.95
CA LEU A 63 -5.98 1.51 -0.62
C LEU A 63 -6.25 2.67 0.35
N THR A 64 -5.48 3.75 0.26
CA THR A 64 -5.75 4.96 1.07
C THR A 64 -7.09 5.60 0.70
N ILE A 65 -7.39 5.72 -0.60
CA ILE A 65 -8.69 6.24 -1.06
C ILE A 65 -9.82 5.32 -0.61
N ALA A 66 -9.68 4.01 -0.78
CA ALA A 66 -10.67 3.03 -0.35
C ALA A 66 -10.93 3.09 1.16
N ALA A 67 -9.88 3.29 1.97
CA ALA A 67 -10.00 3.47 3.41
C ALA A 67 -10.75 4.74 3.81
N VAL A 68 -10.48 5.86 3.14
CA VAL A 68 -11.20 7.12 3.38
C VAL A 68 -12.68 6.96 3.00
N LEU A 69 -12.96 6.32 1.86
CA LEU A 69 -14.32 6.03 1.44
C LEU A 69 -15.05 5.09 2.40
N SER A 70 -14.36 4.08 2.95
CA SER A 70 -14.95 3.16 3.93
C SER A 70 -15.34 3.88 5.22
N VAL A 71 -14.49 4.79 5.74
CA VAL A 71 -14.81 5.62 6.91
C VAL A 71 -16.00 6.53 6.62
N ARG A 72 -16.03 7.16 5.43
CA ARG A 72 -17.17 7.99 5.00
C ARG A 72 -18.46 7.17 4.96
N TYR A 73 -18.42 5.95 4.44
CA TYR A 73 -19.57 5.07 4.34
C TYR A 73 -20.05 4.61 5.73
N LEU A 74 -19.14 4.09 6.56
CA LEU A 74 -19.47 3.61 7.90
C LEU A 74 -20.04 4.73 8.80
N SER A 75 -19.43 5.91 8.74
CA SER A 75 -19.83 7.05 9.59
C SER A 75 -21.14 7.71 9.14
N ASN A 76 -21.44 7.75 7.84
CA ASN A 76 -22.64 8.41 7.32
C ASN A 76 -23.84 7.46 7.15
N THR A 77 -23.62 6.22 6.72
CA THR A 77 -24.69 5.28 6.37
C THR A 77 -25.00 4.30 7.49
N ARG A 78 -23.98 3.78 8.17
CA ARG A 78 -24.15 2.76 9.22
C ARG A 78 -24.25 3.35 10.63
N SER A 79 -24.24 4.68 10.75
CA SER A 79 -24.31 5.39 12.04
C SER A 79 -23.19 5.03 13.02
N TRP A 80 -22.07 4.48 12.53
CA TRP A 80 -20.94 4.14 13.38
C TRP A 80 -20.36 5.42 14.00
N ASN A 81 -19.82 5.28 15.21
CA ASN A 81 -18.97 6.32 15.77
C ASN A 81 -17.78 6.56 14.80
N PRO A 82 -17.53 7.81 14.36
CA PRO A 82 -16.42 8.12 13.45
C PRO A 82 -15.07 7.58 13.92
N ALA A 83 -14.80 7.58 15.23
CA ALA A 83 -13.57 7.03 15.80
C ALA A 83 -13.46 5.51 15.58
N GLY A 84 -14.56 4.77 15.76
CA GLY A 84 -14.60 3.33 15.52
C GLY A 84 -14.47 2.98 14.04
N ALA A 85 -15.08 3.79 13.17
CA ALA A 85 -14.91 3.66 11.72
C ALA A 85 -13.46 3.90 11.29
N THR A 86 -12.79 4.94 11.81
CA THR A 86 -11.35 5.18 11.59
C THR A 86 -10.51 4.00 12.04
N ALA A 87 -10.69 3.53 13.27
CA ALA A 87 -9.88 2.44 13.83
C ALA A 87 -9.98 1.17 12.99
N LEU A 88 -11.20 0.74 12.65
CA LEU A 88 -11.42 -0.44 11.82
C LEU A 88 -10.81 -0.28 10.42
N SER A 89 -11.02 0.88 9.80
CA SER A 89 -10.47 1.16 8.47
C SER A 89 -8.94 1.14 8.48
N VAL A 90 -8.30 1.82 9.44
CA VAL A 90 -6.85 1.83 9.58
C VAL A 90 -6.31 0.40 9.74
N VAL A 91 -6.90 -0.42 10.61
CA VAL A 91 -6.43 -1.81 10.83
C VAL A 91 -6.54 -2.64 9.54
N VAL A 92 -7.72 -2.67 8.92
CA VAL A 92 -7.97 -3.49 7.74
C VAL A 92 -7.08 -3.04 6.57
N PHE A 93 -7.04 -1.74 6.29
CA PHE A 93 -6.27 -1.24 5.16
C PHE A 93 -4.76 -1.24 5.41
N SER A 94 -4.28 -1.20 6.67
CA SER A 94 -2.86 -1.43 6.98
C SER A 94 -2.43 -2.83 6.53
N ILE A 95 -3.22 -3.85 6.86
CA ILE A 95 -2.94 -5.24 6.48
C ILE A 95 -2.95 -5.37 4.95
N LEU A 96 -3.96 -4.78 4.28
CA LEU A 96 -4.06 -4.81 2.82
C LEU A 96 -2.90 -4.09 2.14
N ILE A 97 -2.43 -2.97 2.69
CA ILE A 97 -1.26 -2.24 2.18
C ILE A 97 -0.02 -3.12 2.28
N THR A 98 0.24 -3.75 3.43
CA THR A 98 1.38 -4.65 3.59
C THR A 98 1.30 -5.83 2.62
N ALA A 99 0.15 -6.49 2.52
CA ALA A 99 -0.07 -7.58 1.57
C ALA A 99 0.13 -7.12 0.11
N GLY A 100 -0.36 -5.93 -0.23
CA GLY A 100 -0.18 -5.33 -1.54
C GLY A 100 1.28 -5.07 -1.87
N HIS A 101 2.08 -4.55 -0.93
CA HIS A 101 3.53 -4.39 -1.13
C HIS A 101 4.24 -5.73 -1.34
N ILE A 102 3.85 -6.80 -0.63
CA ILE A 102 4.39 -8.16 -0.86
C ILE A 102 4.09 -8.62 -2.30
N VAL A 103 2.85 -8.42 -2.76
CA VAL A 103 2.45 -8.73 -4.14
C VAL A 103 3.27 -7.92 -5.15
N CYS A 104 3.54 -6.63 -4.88
CA CYS A 104 4.42 -5.80 -5.72
C CYS A 104 5.82 -6.40 -5.83
N VAL A 105 6.41 -6.85 -4.71
CA VAL A 105 7.71 -7.54 -4.70
C VAL A 105 7.68 -8.79 -5.58
N ILE A 106 6.68 -9.66 -5.40
CA ILE A 106 6.54 -10.91 -6.17
C ILE A 106 6.42 -10.62 -7.66
N ILE A 107 5.51 -9.71 -8.06
CA ILE A 107 5.30 -9.35 -9.47
C ILE A 107 6.58 -8.78 -10.07
N SER A 108 7.27 -7.88 -9.35
CA SER A 108 8.51 -7.28 -9.84
C SER A 108 9.63 -8.32 -10.05
N ALA A 109 9.70 -9.36 -9.21
CA ALA A 109 10.67 -10.45 -9.37
C ALA A 109 10.29 -11.38 -10.55
N VAL A 110 9.00 -11.64 -10.76
CA VAL A 110 8.51 -12.39 -11.92
C VAL A 110 8.84 -11.67 -13.23
N VAL A 111 8.65 -10.35 -13.29
CA VAL A 111 9.02 -9.53 -14.44
C VAL A 111 10.53 -9.59 -14.70
N ALA A 112 11.36 -9.50 -13.64
CA ALA A 112 12.81 -9.66 -13.77
C ALA A 112 13.19 -11.02 -14.38
N ASN A 113 12.57 -12.10 -13.89
CA ASN A 113 12.80 -13.45 -14.37
C ASN A 113 12.36 -13.66 -15.83
N ALA A 114 11.30 -12.99 -16.26
CA ALA A 114 10.86 -13.04 -17.64
C ALA A 114 11.85 -12.38 -18.61
N LEU A 115 12.63 -11.39 -18.16
CA LEU A 115 13.66 -10.71 -18.95
C LEU A 115 15.00 -11.44 -18.96
N ARG A 116 15.19 -12.38 -18.03
CA ARG A 116 16.39 -13.22 -17.92
C ARG A 116 16.41 -14.33 -18.98
N ASN A 117 15.24 -14.88 -19.30
CA ASN A 117 15.08 -16.01 -20.22
C ASN A 117 14.82 -15.51 -21.64
#